data_AF-A0A564SUT5-F1
#
_entry.id   AF-A0A564SUT5-F1
#
_cell.length_a   1.000
_cell.length_b   1.000
_cell.length_c   1.000
_cell.angle_alpha   90.00
_cell.angle_beta   90.00
_cell.angle_gamma   90.00
#
_symmetry.space_group_name_H-M   'P 1'
#
loop_
_entity.id
_entity.type
_entity.pdbx_description
1 polymer ?
#
loop_
_entity_poly.entity_id
_entity_poly.type
_entity_poly.pdbx_seq_one_letter_code
_entity_poly.pdbx_strand_id
1 'polypeptide(L)'
;MKGSHRVIVESKKVKYDFVLKRNITILTGDSGSGKTVLIDLIRDYNRYGTDSGVFLSCDCECKTINNEDWERQIEETSGNIIFIDEGNRFLISKRFAELVKQSDNYFVLATREKLPTLSYSINEIYGFRESEKFREAKQKYNEIYHLYGEISENNPVNPEYVITEDSNSGYEFFEHLCTEKGIKCASA
;
A
#
# COMPACT_ATOMS: atom_id res chain seq x y z
N MET A 1 3.21 3.69 -14.30
CA MET A 1 3.56 4.91 -13.52
C MET A 1 4.83 4.70 -12.71
N LYS A 2 5.51 5.78 -12.32
CA LYS A 2 6.68 5.75 -11.41
C LYS A 2 6.74 7.06 -10.63
N GLY A 3 7.29 7.02 -9.42
CA GLY A 3 7.54 8.22 -8.61
C GLY A 3 6.73 8.23 -7.32
N SER A 4 6.55 9.43 -6.76
CA SER A 4 5.76 9.62 -5.55
C SER A 4 4.53 10.45 -5.85
N HIS A 5 3.37 9.98 -5.38
CA HIS A 5 2.08 10.60 -5.65
C HIS A 5 1.43 11.03 -4.33
N ARG A 6 1.17 12.33 -4.18
CA ARG A 6 0.48 12.86 -3.00
C ARG A 6 -1.03 12.74 -3.22
N VAL A 7 -1.71 12.15 -2.25
CA VAL A 7 -3.16 11.99 -2.26
C VAL A 7 -3.73 12.79 -1.09
N ILE A 8 -4.63 13.72 -1.40
CA ILE A 8 -5.40 14.48 -0.41
C ILE A 8 -6.87 14.14 -0.61
N VAL A 9 -7.51 13.62 0.43
CA VAL A 9 -8.96 13.35 0.46
C VAL A 9 -9.54 14.08 1.66
N GLU A 10 -10.42 15.03 1.40
CA GLU A 10 -10.98 15.90 2.43
C GLU A 10 -12.50 15.94 2.34
N SER A 11 -13.15 15.84 3.50
CA SER A 11 -14.59 16.04 3.68
C SER A 11 -14.82 17.02 4.83
N LYS A 12 -16.08 17.38 5.09
CA LYS A 12 -16.43 18.20 6.26
C LYS A 12 -15.98 17.61 7.60
N LYS A 13 -15.77 16.29 7.71
CA LYS A 13 -15.50 15.59 8.98
C LYS A 13 -14.06 15.11 9.12
N VAL A 14 -13.40 14.77 8.01
CA VAL A 14 -12.10 14.09 8.03
C VAL A 14 -11.24 14.53 6.86
N LYS A 15 -9.93 14.60 7.10
CA LYS A 15 -8.90 14.85 6.09
C LYS A 15 -7.84 13.74 6.13
N TYR A 16 -7.50 13.25 4.95
CA TYR A 16 -6.39 12.35 4.68
C TYR A 16 -5.41 13.06 3.78
N ASP A 17 -4.12 13.02 4.12
CA ASP A 17 -3.04 13.62 3.34
C ASP A 17 -1.80 12.75 3.49
N PHE A 18 -1.43 12.08 2.40
CA PHE A 18 -0.34 11.13 2.40
C PHE A 18 0.34 11.05 1.04
N VAL A 19 1.52 10.44 1.02
CA VAL A 19 2.33 10.27 -0.20
C VAL A 19 2.57 8.78 -0.42
N LEU A 20 2.19 8.29 -1.59
CA LEU A 20 2.47 6.94 -2.06
C LEU A 20 3.84 6.95 -2.74
N LYS A 21 4.81 6.19 -2.22
CA LYS A 21 6.18 6.15 -2.77
C LYS A 21 6.44 4.96 -3.68
N ARG A 22 5.63 3.90 -3.56
CA ARG A 22 5.71 2.68 -4.37
C ARG A 22 4.33 2.27 -4.86
N ASN A 23 4.32 1.40 -5.86
CA ASN A 23 3.12 0.90 -6.52
C ASN A 23 2.22 0.05 -5.62
N ILE A 24 2.69 -0.46 -4.47
CA ILE A 24 1.84 -1.16 -3.50
C ILE A 24 2.00 -0.51 -2.14
N THR A 25 0.87 -0.14 -1.54
CA THR A 25 0.75 0.42 -0.19
C THR A 25 -0.31 -0.35 0.57
N ILE A 26 0.03 -0.82 1.78
CA ILE A 26 -0.88 -1.53 2.66
C ILE A 26 -1.34 -0.57 3.75
N LEU A 27 -2.65 -0.35 3.84
CA LEU A 27 -3.27 0.32 4.97
C LEU A 27 -3.82 -0.73 5.93
N THR A 28 -3.30 -0.79 7.14
CA THR A 28 -3.72 -1.76 8.16
C THR A 28 -4.11 -1.07 9.48
N GLY A 29 -4.38 -1.84 10.54
CA GLY A 29 -4.80 -1.35 11.86
C GLY A 29 -6.25 -1.70 12.23
N ASP A 30 -6.65 -1.33 13.44
CA ASP A 30 -7.89 -1.79 14.07
C ASP A 30 -9.17 -1.34 13.37
N SER A 31 -10.29 -1.94 13.79
CA SER A 31 -11.62 -1.58 13.30
C SER A 31 -11.94 -0.13 13.64
N GLY A 32 -12.57 0.59 12.70
CA GLY A 32 -12.91 2.00 12.91
C GLY A 32 -11.72 2.98 12.79
N SER A 33 -10.54 2.53 12.36
CA SER A 33 -9.37 3.39 12.11
C SER A 33 -9.52 4.37 10.94
N GLY A 34 -10.59 4.27 10.14
CA GLY A 34 -10.87 5.19 9.04
C GLY A 34 -10.39 4.74 7.65
N LYS A 35 -9.98 3.48 7.49
CA LYS A 35 -9.61 2.90 6.18
C LYS A 35 -10.78 2.83 5.21
N THR A 36 -11.86 2.17 5.61
CA THR A 36 -13.09 2.07 4.82
C THR A 36 -13.66 3.47 4.54
N VAL A 37 -13.57 4.40 5.50
CA VAL A 37 -14.00 5.79 5.30
C VAL A 37 -13.20 6.49 4.19
N LEU A 38 -11.88 6.31 4.12
CA LEU A 38 -11.08 6.87 3.02
C LEU A 38 -11.56 6.33 1.66
N ILE A 39 -11.75 5.01 1.56
CA ILE A 39 -12.17 4.36 0.32
C ILE A 39 -13.59 4.80 -0.07
N ASP A 40 -14.50 4.91 0.89
CA ASP A 40 -15.87 5.37 0.65
C ASP A 40 -15.91 6.83 0.17
N LEU A 41 -15.09 7.72 0.74
CA LEU A 41 -15.00 9.11 0.27
C LEU A 41 -14.50 9.20 -1.17
N ILE A 42 -13.50 8.37 -1.53
CA ILE A 42 -13.01 8.30 -2.92
C ILE A 42 -14.11 7.76 -3.83
N ARG A 43 -14.81 6.70 -3.42
CA ARG A 43 -15.94 6.13 -4.18
C ARG A 43 -17.06 7.15 -4.41
N ASP A 44 -17.42 7.92 -3.39
CA ASP A 44 -18.43 8.97 -3.48
C ASP A 44 -17.99 10.07 -4.45
N TYR A 45 -16.71 10.47 -4.40
CA TYR A 45 -16.14 11.40 -5.36
C TYR A 45 -16.14 10.85 -6.78
N ASN A 46 -15.76 9.58 -7.00
CA ASN A 46 -15.81 8.95 -8.32
C ASN A 46 -17.24 8.91 -8.89
N ARG A 47 -18.27 8.82 -8.03
CA ARG A 47 -19.67 8.74 -8.46
C ARG A 47 -20.32 10.11 -8.68
N TYR A 48 -20.08 11.07 -7.78
CA TYR A 48 -20.79 12.35 -7.75
C TYR A 48 -19.88 13.56 -8.00
N GLY A 49 -18.58 13.37 -8.18
CA GLY A 49 -17.62 14.46 -8.31
C GLY A 49 -17.68 15.41 -7.12
N THR A 50 -17.68 16.71 -7.40
CA THR A 50 -17.77 17.77 -6.38
C THR A 50 -19.07 17.76 -5.57
N ASP A 51 -20.15 17.18 -6.11
CA ASP A 51 -21.45 17.13 -5.43
C ASP A 51 -21.47 16.14 -4.25
N SER A 52 -20.46 15.26 -4.16
CA SER A 52 -20.23 14.41 -2.99
C SER A 52 -19.88 15.21 -1.71
N GLY A 53 -19.45 16.47 -1.86
CA GLY A 53 -18.87 17.25 -0.77
C GLY A 53 -17.48 16.76 -0.35
N VAL A 54 -16.84 15.94 -1.19
CA VAL A 54 -15.47 15.46 -1.05
C VAL A 54 -14.55 16.27 -1.96
N PHE A 55 -13.43 16.70 -1.42
CA PHE A 55 -12.31 17.24 -2.18
C PHE A 55 -11.26 16.14 -2.35
N LEU A 56 -10.94 15.81 -3.60
CA LEU A 56 -9.90 14.86 -3.96
C LEU A 56 -8.85 15.56 -4.80
N SER A 57 -7.60 15.54 -4.35
CA SER A 57 -6.45 16.09 -5.07
C SER A 57 -5.35 15.04 -5.18
N CYS A 58 -4.97 14.74 -6.41
CA CYS A 58 -3.83 13.89 -6.76
C CYS A 58 -3.36 14.25 -8.17
N ASP A 59 -2.09 13.97 -8.48
CA ASP A 59 -1.54 14.10 -9.82
C ASP A 59 -1.97 12.98 -10.78
N CYS A 60 -2.65 11.95 -10.26
CA CYS A 60 -3.18 10.82 -11.01
C CYS A 60 -4.62 10.51 -10.59
N GLU A 61 -5.37 9.83 -11.46
CA GLU A 61 -6.77 9.50 -11.17
C GLU A 61 -6.86 8.42 -10.07
N CYS A 62 -7.65 8.67 -9.03
CA CYS A 62 -7.94 7.67 -7.99
C CYS A 62 -9.24 6.93 -8.30
N LYS A 63 -9.25 5.60 -8.17
CA LYS A 63 -10.41 4.74 -8.38
C LYS A 63 -10.55 3.73 -7.25
N THR A 64 -11.77 3.24 -7.02
CA THR A 64 -12.04 2.13 -6.10
C THR A 64 -12.49 0.88 -6.85
N ILE A 65 -12.01 -0.30 -6.46
CA ILE A 65 -12.51 -1.59 -6.97
C ILE A 65 -13.11 -2.39 -5.81
N ASN A 66 -14.34 -2.90 -6.00
CA ASN A 66 -15.09 -3.62 -4.96
C ASN A 66 -16.09 -4.65 -5.50
N ASN A 67 -15.96 -5.08 -6.76
CA ASN A 67 -16.93 -5.96 -7.42
C ASN A 67 -16.26 -7.17 -8.09
N GLU A 68 -17.09 -8.05 -8.66
CA GLU A 68 -16.64 -9.31 -9.27
C GLU A 68 -15.82 -9.12 -10.55
N ASP A 69 -15.99 -8.00 -11.27
CA ASP A 69 -15.26 -7.65 -12.50
C ASP A 69 -13.87 -7.00 -12.23
N TRP A 70 -13.27 -7.29 -11.08
CA TRP A 70 -12.01 -6.68 -10.67
C TRP A 70 -10.85 -6.98 -11.63
N GLU A 71 -10.79 -8.18 -12.22
CA GLU A 71 -9.71 -8.56 -13.16
C GLU A 71 -9.68 -7.62 -14.36
N ARG A 72 -10.84 -7.50 -15.03
CA ARG A 72 -11.01 -6.66 -16.19
C ARG A 72 -10.73 -5.19 -15.87
N GLN A 73 -11.17 -4.70 -14.72
CA GLN A 73 -10.91 -3.33 -14.31
C GLN A 73 -9.42 -3.05 -14.11
N ILE A 74 -8.65 -3.99 -13.55
CA ILE A 74 -7.21 -3.82 -13.40
C ILE A 74 -6.51 -3.87 -14.76
N GLU A 75 -6.93 -4.76 -15.66
CA GLU A 75 -6.34 -4.90 -17.00
C GLU A 75 -6.63 -3.70 -17.92
N GLU A 76 -7.82 -3.11 -17.83
CA GLU A 76 -8.23 -1.95 -18.64
C GLU A 76 -7.78 -0.61 -18.04
N THR A 77 -7.31 -0.59 -16.79
CA THR A 77 -6.84 0.62 -16.12
C THR A 77 -5.33 0.76 -16.25
N SER A 78 -4.87 1.95 -16.60
CA SER A 78 -3.45 2.29 -16.63
C SER A 78 -3.27 3.73 -16.17
N GLY A 79 -2.21 4.01 -15.40
CA GLY A 79 -1.94 5.38 -14.95
C GLY A 79 -2.72 5.84 -13.71
N ASN A 80 -3.34 4.94 -12.94
CA ASN A 80 -4.23 5.28 -11.83
C ASN A 80 -3.71 4.81 -10.46
N ILE A 81 -4.30 5.37 -9.39
CA ILE A 81 -4.21 4.84 -8.02
C ILE A 81 -5.51 4.09 -7.71
N ILE A 82 -5.40 2.79 -7.47
CA ILE A 82 -6.50 1.88 -7.23
C ILE A 82 -6.59 1.57 -5.73
N PHE A 83 -7.71 1.92 -5.11
CA PHE A 83 -8.03 1.68 -3.72
C PHE A 83 -8.93 0.44 -3.58
N ILE A 84 -8.52 -0.51 -2.74
CA ILE A 84 -9.24 -1.78 -2.54
C ILE A 84 -9.42 -2.02 -1.04
N ASP A 85 -10.66 -2.32 -0.64
CA ASP A 85 -11.01 -2.57 0.77
C ASP A 85 -10.91 -4.07 1.14
N GLU A 86 -10.83 -4.36 2.45
CA GLU A 86 -10.54 -5.68 3.02
C GLU A 86 -11.58 -6.74 2.66
N GLY A 87 -12.81 -6.34 2.32
CA GLY A 87 -13.92 -7.24 1.97
C GLY A 87 -13.71 -8.09 0.71
N ASN A 88 -12.59 -7.90 0.00
CA ASN A 88 -12.32 -8.53 -1.29
C ASN A 88 -11.44 -9.79 -1.14
N ARG A 89 -12.07 -10.98 -1.16
CA ARG A 89 -11.38 -12.28 -1.07
C ARG A 89 -10.32 -12.51 -2.17
N PHE A 90 -10.40 -11.80 -3.29
CA PHE A 90 -9.42 -11.92 -4.37
C PHE A 90 -8.04 -11.38 -4.01
N LEU A 91 -7.91 -10.55 -2.96
CA LEU A 91 -6.64 -9.92 -2.56
C LEU A 91 -5.54 -10.95 -2.24
N ILE A 92 -5.90 -12.12 -1.71
CA ILE A 92 -4.96 -13.21 -1.41
C ILE A 92 -4.70 -14.15 -2.59
N SER A 93 -5.37 -13.95 -3.72
CA SER A 93 -5.25 -14.85 -4.87
C SER A 93 -3.93 -14.66 -5.62
N LYS A 94 -3.44 -15.73 -6.24
CA LYS A 94 -2.27 -15.66 -7.15
C LYS A 94 -2.57 -14.79 -8.37
N ARG A 95 -3.80 -14.88 -8.90
CA ARG A 95 -4.25 -14.11 -10.07
C ARG A 95 -4.18 -12.61 -9.82
N PHE A 96 -4.60 -12.15 -8.64
CA PHE A 96 -4.47 -10.75 -8.26
C PHE A 96 -3.00 -10.30 -8.23
N ALA A 97 -2.12 -11.11 -7.63
CA ALA A 97 -0.69 -10.80 -7.58
C ALA A 97 -0.04 -10.74 -8.98
N GLU A 98 -0.43 -11.61 -9.89
CA GLU A 98 0.02 -11.58 -11.29
C GLU A 98 -0.40 -10.29 -12.00
N LEU A 99 -1.66 -9.89 -11.86
CA LEU A 99 -2.18 -8.66 -12.46
C LEU A 99 -1.49 -7.41 -11.88
N VAL A 100 -1.36 -7.32 -10.56
CA VAL A 100 -0.66 -6.20 -9.90
C VAL A 100 0.79 -6.10 -10.39
N LYS A 101 1.48 -7.23 -10.59
CA LYS A 101 2.86 -7.25 -11.07
C LYS A 101 3.02 -6.76 -12.51
N GLN A 102 2.02 -7.01 -13.37
CA GLN A 102 2.02 -6.59 -14.77
C GLN A 102 1.45 -5.17 -14.97
N SER A 103 0.74 -4.66 -13.97
CA SER A 103 0.09 -3.36 -14.01
C SER A 103 1.08 -2.22 -13.76
N ASP A 104 0.81 -1.07 -14.38
CA ASP A 104 1.58 0.15 -14.15
C ASP A 104 0.92 1.09 -13.12
N ASN A 105 -0.20 0.66 -12.53
CA ASN A 105 -0.96 1.38 -11.51
C ASN A 105 -0.31 1.32 -10.12
N TYR A 106 -0.75 2.23 -9.25
CA TYR A 106 -0.52 2.17 -7.82
C TYR A 106 -1.72 1.52 -7.14
N PHE A 107 -1.48 0.74 -6.10
CA PHE A 107 -2.48 -0.03 -5.36
C PHE A 107 -2.40 0.32 -3.88
N VAL A 108 -3.51 0.79 -3.33
CA VAL A 108 -3.69 1.06 -1.90
C VAL A 108 -4.66 0.03 -1.36
N LEU A 109 -4.13 -0.94 -0.61
CA LEU A 109 -4.87 -2.10 -0.12
C LEU A 109 -5.17 -1.90 1.36
N ALA A 110 -6.43 -1.67 1.70
CA ALA A 110 -6.87 -1.66 3.09
C ALA A 110 -7.12 -3.10 3.55
N THR A 111 -6.23 -3.67 4.35
CA THR A 111 -6.39 -5.03 4.87
C THR A 111 -5.59 -5.24 6.17
N ARG A 112 -6.05 -6.14 7.03
CA ARG A 112 -5.29 -6.68 8.17
C ARG A 112 -4.65 -8.02 7.84
N GLU A 113 -5.12 -8.69 6.79
CA GLU A 113 -4.56 -9.95 6.35
C GLU A 113 -3.17 -9.74 5.74
N LYS A 114 -2.27 -10.68 6.02
CA LYS A 114 -0.99 -10.75 5.30
C LYS A 114 -1.27 -11.15 3.86
N LEU A 115 -0.60 -10.51 2.91
CA LEU A 115 -0.74 -10.81 1.47
C LEU A 115 0.54 -11.51 0.96
N PRO A 116 0.82 -12.77 1.34
CA PRO A 116 2.09 -13.44 1.05
C PRO A 116 2.37 -13.61 -0.45
N THR A 117 1.34 -13.50 -1.29
CA THR A 117 1.46 -13.56 -2.75
C THR A 117 1.97 -12.26 -3.37
N LEU A 118 1.93 -11.14 -2.65
CA LEU A 118 2.35 -9.83 -3.13
C LEU A 118 3.74 -9.46 -2.60
N SER A 119 4.61 -8.99 -3.49
CA SER A 119 5.91 -8.43 -3.13
C SER A 119 5.78 -6.94 -2.78
N TYR A 120 5.26 -6.62 -1.60
CA TYR A 120 5.20 -5.24 -1.09
C TYR A 120 6.31 -4.96 -0.08
N SER A 121 6.71 -3.69 0.03
CA SER A 121 7.74 -3.29 0.99
C SER A 121 7.14 -3.12 2.38
N ILE A 122 7.88 -3.55 3.39
CA ILE A 122 7.58 -3.30 4.81
C ILE A 122 7.42 -1.80 5.10
N ASN A 123 8.20 -0.97 4.41
CA ASN A 123 8.11 0.49 4.52
C ASN A 123 6.82 1.05 3.90
N GLU A 124 6.04 0.27 3.16
CA GLU A 124 4.77 0.71 2.58
C GLU A 124 3.57 0.15 3.34
N ILE A 125 3.78 -0.30 4.58
CA ILE A 125 2.72 -0.75 5.48
C ILE A 125 2.47 0.35 6.49
N TYR A 126 1.25 0.86 6.49
CA TYR A 126 0.89 2.01 7.30
C TYR A 126 -0.40 1.81 8.10
N GLY A 127 -0.46 2.46 9.26
CA GLY A 127 -1.69 2.63 10.03
C GLY A 127 -2.20 4.06 9.94
N PHE A 128 -3.49 4.26 10.26
CA PHE A 128 -4.02 5.60 10.55
C PHE A 128 -3.93 5.89 12.03
N ARG A 129 -3.46 7.08 12.38
CA ARG A 129 -3.59 7.65 13.72
C ARG A 129 -4.22 9.03 13.63
N GLU A 130 -5.00 9.41 14.64
CA GLU A 130 -5.43 10.80 14.78
C GLU A 130 -4.20 11.66 15.02
N SER A 131 -3.99 12.67 14.19
CA SER A 131 -2.94 13.66 14.40
C SER A 131 -3.40 14.71 15.40
N GLU A 132 -2.57 14.95 16.42
CA GLU A 132 -2.80 16.03 17.38
C GLU A 132 -2.46 17.42 16.82
N LYS A 133 -1.84 17.51 15.63
CA LYS A 133 -1.32 18.77 15.06
C LYS A 133 -2.39 19.81 14.71
N PHE A 134 -3.66 19.42 14.62
CA PHE A 134 -4.76 20.31 14.24
C PHE A 134 -5.95 20.21 15.21
N ARG A 135 -5.72 20.39 16.52
CA ARG A 135 -6.81 20.45 17.53
C ARG A 135 -7.77 21.64 17.36
N GLU A 136 -7.39 22.69 16.62
CA GLU A 136 -8.25 23.86 16.36
C GLU A 136 -9.21 23.67 15.17
N ALA A 137 -8.99 22.65 14.34
CA ALA A 137 -9.91 22.30 13.26
C ALA A 137 -11.02 21.38 13.80
N LYS A 138 -12.29 21.64 13.47
CA LYS A 138 -13.43 20.75 13.78
C LYS A 138 -13.41 19.42 12.99
N GLN A 139 -12.25 19.01 12.47
CA GLN A 139 -12.05 17.90 11.54
C GLN A 139 -11.00 16.93 12.09
N LYS A 140 -11.27 15.62 11.97
CA LYS A 140 -10.32 14.55 12.32
C LYS A 140 -9.25 14.46 11.23
N TYR A 141 -7.98 14.68 11.58
CA TYR A 141 -6.86 14.54 10.66
C TYR A 141 -6.22 13.17 10.85
N ASN A 142 -6.22 12.32 9.83
CA ASN A 142 -5.62 10.99 9.89
C ASN A 142 -4.24 11.03 9.24
N GLU A 143 -3.18 10.90 10.05
CA GLU A 143 -1.83 10.68 9.56
C GLU A 143 -1.60 9.20 9.29
N ILE A 144 -0.95 8.92 8.16
CA ILE A 144 -0.39 7.63 7.83
C ILE A 144 0.97 7.50 8.56
N TYR A 145 1.16 6.44 9.34
CA TYR A 145 2.43 6.16 10.02
C TYR A 145 2.97 4.76 9.66
N HIS A 146 4.28 4.64 9.50
CA HIS A 146 4.94 3.34 9.26
C HIS A 146 4.78 2.43 10.48
N LEU A 147 4.30 1.20 10.26
CA LEU A 147 4.11 0.24 11.35
C LEU A 147 5.37 -0.52 11.72
N TYR A 148 6.31 -0.59 10.79
CA TYR A 148 7.63 -1.13 11.03
C TYR A 148 8.57 0.08 11.08
N GLY A 149 9.37 0.18 12.15
CA GLY A 149 10.27 1.31 12.35
C GLY A 149 11.12 1.57 11.12
N GLU A 150 11.51 2.83 10.90
CA GLU A 150 12.52 3.15 9.89
C GLU A 150 13.75 2.28 10.17
N ILE A 151 14.04 1.33 9.28
CA ILE A 151 15.32 0.61 9.29
C ILE A 151 16.36 1.65 8.88
N SER A 152 16.71 2.48 9.85
CA SER A 152 17.67 3.58 9.76
C SER A 152 19.06 3.04 10.08
N GLU A 153 19.41 1.90 9.49
CA GLU A 153 20.80 1.49 9.46
C GLU A 153 21.45 2.18 8.25
N ASN A 154 21.92 3.41 8.49
CA ASN A 154 22.86 4.12 7.62
C ASN A 154 24.24 3.42 7.57
N ASN A 155 24.41 2.30 8.28
CA ASN A 155 25.61 1.49 8.21
C ASN A 155 25.41 0.37 7.18
N PRO A 156 26.32 0.22 6.21
CA PRO A 156 26.28 -0.91 5.31
C PRO A 156 26.40 -2.21 6.11
N VAL A 157 25.38 -3.06 6.04
CA VAL A 157 25.42 -4.42 6.57
C VAL A 157 26.37 -5.22 5.68
N ASN A 158 27.50 -5.66 6.22
CA ASN A 158 28.50 -6.46 5.53
C ASN A 158 28.59 -7.85 6.19
N PRO A 159 27.67 -8.78 5.88
CA PRO A 159 27.61 -10.07 6.54
C PRO A 159 28.74 -10.99 6.06
N GLU A 160 29.32 -11.77 6.97
CA GLU A 160 30.27 -12.84 6.62
C GLU A 160 29.55 -14.13 6.20
N TYR A 161 28.29 -14.27 6.60
CA TYR A 161 27.47 -15.45 6.36
C TYR A 161 25.98 -15.07 6.34
N VAL A 162 25.20 -15.67 5.44
CA VAL A 162 23.75 -15.51 5.34
C VAL A 162 23.06 -16.86 5.56
N ILE A 163 22.01 -16.85 6.37
CA ILE A 163 21.15 -18.02 6.63
C ILE A 163 19.73 -17.66 6.22
N THR A 164 19.11 -18.49 5.38
CA THR A 164 17.66 -18.45 5.16
C THR A 164 16.96 -19.48 6.04
N GLU A 165 15.73 -19.18 6.45
CA GLU A 165 14.94 -20.08 7.32
C GLU A 165 14.73 -21.46 6.68
N ASP A 166 14.47 -21.49 5.37
CA ASP A 166 14.43 -22.71 4.55
C ASP A 166 14.81 -22.37 3.10
N SER A 167 14.72 -23.37 2.20
CA SER A 167 14.99 -23.21 0.77
C SER A 167 13.94 -22.38 0.01
N ASN A 168 12.74 -22.19 0.58
CA ASN A 168 11.67 -21.39 -0.01
C ASN A 168 11.65 -19.94 0.49
N SER A 169 12.48 -19.61 1.48
CA SER A 169 12.57 -18.30 2.12
C SER A 169 13.58 -17.38 1.43
N GLY A 170 13.55 -17.37 0.09
CA GLY A 170 14.43 -16.52 -0.72
C GLY A 170 15.88 -17.02 -0.86
N TYR A 171 16.13 -18.31 -0.59
CA TYR A 171 17.47 -18.91 -0.67
C TYR A 171 18.15 -18.64 -2.02
N GLU A 172 17.48 -18.92 -3.14
CA GLU A 172 18.04 -18.72 -4.49
C GLU A 172 18.49 -17.26 -4.72
N PHE A 173 17.72 -16.30 -4.22
CA PHE A 173 18.06 -14.88 -4.33
C PHE A 173 19.32 -14.53 -3.53
N PHE A 174 19.36 -14.96 -2.26
CA PHE A 174 20.49 -14.67 -1.38
C PHE A 174 21.76 -15.43 -1.77
N GLU A 175 21.64 -16.67 -2.23
CA GLU A 175 22.76 -17.48 -2.73
C GLU A 175 23.44 -16.79 -3.91
N HIS A 176 22.67 -16.32 -4.89
CA HIS A 176 23.21 -15.57 -6.02
C HIS A 176 23.92 -14.28 -5.58
N LEU A 177 23.29 -13.48 -4.72
CA LEU A 177 23.87 -12.22 -4.24
C LEU A 177 25.13 -12.44 -3.39
N CYS A 178 25.15 -13.50 -2.57
CA CYS A 178 26.30 -13.86 -1.74
C CYS A 178 27.46 -14.38 -2.59
N THR A 179 27.18 -15.16 -3.63
CA THR A 179 28.20 -15.66 -4.57
C THR A 179 28.96 -14.52 -5.24
N GLU A 180 28.26 -13.47 -5.69
CA GLU A 180 28.91 -12.28 -6.29
C GLU A 180 29.82 -11.54 -5.29
N LYS A 181 29.48 -11.59 -4.00
CA LYS A 181 30.24 -10.92 -2.93
C LYS A 181 31.25 -11.83 -2.22
N GLY A 182 31.36 -13.10 -2.60
CA GLY A 182 32.21 -14.08 -1.93
C GLY A 182 31.76 -14.43 -0.50
N ILE A 183 30.48 -14.24 -0.20
CA ILE A 183 29.86 -14.51 1.10
C ILE A 183 29.26 -15.92 1.07
N LYS A 184 29.29 -16.64 2.19
CA LYS A 184 28.64 -17.96 2.28
C LYS A 184 27.15 -17.80 2.58
N CYS A 185 26.32 -18.59 1.91
CA CYS A 185 24.87 -18.64 2.13
C CYS A 185 24.45 -20.09 2.37
N ALA A 186 23.54 -20.34 3.32
CA ALA A 186 22.93 -21.64 3.54
C ALA A 186 21.45 -21.50 3.90
N SER A 187 20.65 -22.50 3.57
CA SER A 187 19.31 -22.69 4.14
C SER A 187 19.40 -23.58 5.39
N ALA A 188 18.70 -23.22 6.45
CA ALA A 188 18.57 -24.04 7.65
C ALA A 188 17.68 -25.28 7.44
#